data_AF-A0A4Q9KKI9-F1
#
_entry.id   AF-A0A4Q9KKI9-F1
#
_cell.length_a   1.000
_cell.length_b   1.000
_cell.length_c   1.000
_cell.angle_alpha   90.00
_cell.angle_beta   90.00
_cell.angle_gamma   90.00
#
_symmetry.space_group_name_H-M   'P 1'
#
loop_
_entity.id
_entity.type
_entity.pdbx_description
1 polymer ?
#
loop_
_entity_poly.entity_id
_entity_poly.type
_entity_poly.pdbx_seq_one_letter_code
_entity_poly.pdbx_strand_id
1 'polypeptide(L)'
;MHRYLHPQGLADAGLEQFDSWAATFGEVVTAPEVTVAGGLKIKSRFAKFNNIPEARSMFSVFADVKTAADLDLPRPLIAANSDGERSSQLILVSAGEELSDYMKLLGQRAKDVENRVVRPDEDNMLKIGGDGRKAALDLRLITEAYGHQPGCKLDAVTSSLRGPSIRSCGRRWRAKHASSSRS
;
A
#
# COMPACT_ATOMS: atom_id res chain seq x y z
N MET A 1 -7.72 18.58 -8.33
CA MET A 1 -6.74 19.17 -9.26
C MET A 1 -7.39 19.92 -10.40
N HIS A 2 -8.33 19.35 -11.16
CA HIS A 2 -9.02 20.04 -12.28
C HIS A 2 -9.58 21.42 -11.92
N ARG A 3 -10.24 21.56 -10.75
CA ARG A 3 -10.77 22.85 -10.27
C ARG A 3 -9.72 23.97 -10.17
N TYR A 4 -8.45 23.63 -9.94
CA TYR A 4 -7.36 24.61 -9.82
C TYR A 4 -6.57 24.77 -11.13
N LEU A 5 -6.35 23.67 -11.86
CA LEU A 5 -5.45 23.66 -13.03
C LEU A 5 -6.17 23.90 -14.36
N HIS A 6 -7.47 23.62 -14.45
CA HIS A 6 -8.28 23.84 -15.64
C HIS A 6 -9.75 24.14 -15.30
N PRO A 7 -10.05 25.23 -14.57
CA PRO A 7 -11.41 25.57 -14.15
C PRO A 7 -12.35 25.86 -15.33
N GLN A 8 -11.86 26.53 -16.39
CA GLN A 8 -12.66 26.85 -17.58
C GLN A 8 -13.18 25.59 -18.28
N GLY A 9 -12.34 24.58 -18.51
CA GLY A 9 -12.82 23.34 -19.13
C GLY A 9 -13.75 22.51 -18.26
N LEU A 10 -13.80 22.73 -16.94
CA LEU A 10 -14.88 22.16 -16.12
C LEU A 10 -16.19 22.93 -16.33
N ALA A 11 -16.15 24.25 -16.42
CA ALA A 11 -17.31 25.08 -16.71
C ALA A 11 -17.91 24.76 -18.09
N ASP A 12 -17.08 24.68 -19.13
CA ASP A 12 -17.51 24.34 -20.49
C ASP A 12 -18.15 22.95 -20.58
N ALA A 13 -17.70 22.01 -19.73
CA ALA A 13 -18.26 20.66 -19.63
C ALA A 13 -19.48 20.55 -18.69
N GLY A 14 -19.83 21.62 -17.95
CA GLY A 14 -20.89 21.59 -16.94
C GLY A 14 -20.54 20.77 -15.68
N LEU A 15 -19.24 20.61 -15.37
CA LEU A 15 -18.71 19.74 -14.31
C LEU A 15 -18.03 20.52 -13.17
N GLU A 16 -18.40 21.77 -12.96
CA GLU A 16 -17.80 22.63 -11.92
C GLU A 16 -18.03 22.10 -10.51
N GLN A 17 -19.19 21.48 -10.28
CA GLN A 17 -19.56 20.88 -9.01
C GLN A 17 -19.13 19.42 -8.94
N PHE A 18 -18.65 19.00 -7.76
CA PHE A 18 -18.17 17.65 -7.53
C PHE A 18 -19.25 16.59 -7.82
N ASP A 19 -20.51 16.85 -7.47
CA ASP A 19 -21.61 15.90 -7.69
C ASP A 19 -21.87 15.66 -9.18
N SER A 20 -21.83 16.71 -10.02
CA SER A 20 -21.92 16.58 -11.48
C SER A 20 -20.76 15.75 -12.02
N TRP A 21 -19.54 16.07 -11.59
CA TRP A 21 -18.35 15.32 -11.99
C TRP A 21 -18.41 13.85 -11.56
N ALA A 22 -18.85 13.58 -10.33
CA ALA A 22 -18.96 12.24 -9.77
C ALA A 22 -20.08 11.43 -10.45
N ALA A 23 -21.18 12.07 -10.86
CA ALA A 23 -22.22 11.42 -11.65
C ALA A 23 -21.75 11.08 -13.07
N THR A 24 -20.91 11.92 -13.69
CA THR A 24 -20.38 11.68 -15.04
C THR A 24 -19.27 10.64 -15.08
N PHE A 25 -18.30 10.73 -14.16
CA PHE A 25 -17.10 9.90 -14.21
C PHE A 25 -17.05 8.81 -13.15
N GLY A 26 -17.95 8.82 -12.19
CA GLY A 26 -17.94 7.91 -11.07
C GLY A 26 -18.90 6.75 -11.17
N GLU A 27 -18.51 5.65 -10.52
CA GLU A 27 -19.39 4.54 -10.24
C GLU A 27 -19.25 4.14 -8.78
N VAL A 28 -20.38 4.14 -8.07
CA VAL A 28 -20.47 3.60 -6.71
C VAL A 28 -20.61 2.09 -6.81
N VAL A 29 -19.62 1.39 -6.27
CA VAL A 29 -19.62 -0.07 -6.20
C VAL A 29 -19.94 -0.49 -4.78
N THR A 30 -20.94 -1.36 -4.65
CA THR A 30 -21.28 -2.02 -3.39
C THR A 30 -20.60 -3.38 -3.35
N ALA A 31 -19.63 -3.54 -2.44
CA ALA A 31 -18.86 -4.78 -2.34
C ALA A 31 -18.60 -5.16 -0.87
N PRO A 32 -18.41 -6.46 -0.57
CA PRO A 32 -17.89 -6.89 0.73
C PRO A 32 -16.44 -6.44 0.91
N GLU A 33 -16.15 -5.84 2.05
CA GLU A 33 -14.80 -5.43 2.46
C GLU A 33 -14.43 -6.08 3.79
N VAL A 34 -13.15 -6.43 3.95
CA VAL A 34 -12.61 -6.96 5.20
C VAL A 34 -12.39 -5.79 6.17
N THR A 35 -12.96 -5.90 7.37
CA THR A 35 -12.77 -4.92 8.45
C THR A 35 -11.45 -5.14 9.16
N VAL A 36 -11.02 -4.16 9.97
CA VAL A 36 -9.80 -4.28 10.79
C VAL A 36 -9.88 -5.47 11.76
N ALA A 37 -11.09 -5.85 12.18
CA ALA A 37 -11.35 -7.03 13.01
C ALA A 37 -11.41 -8.36 12.24
N GLY A 38 -11.17 -8.35 10.91
CA GLY A 38 -11.21 -9.54 10.06
C GLY A 38 -12.61 -9.99 9.62
N GLY A 39 -13.66 -9.27 9.99
CA GLY A 39 -15.03 -9.54 9.53
C GLY A 39 -15.31 -8.99 8.13
N LEU A 40 -16.40 -9.42 7.49
CA LEU A 40 -16.87 -8.84 6.22
C LEU A 40 -17.96 -7.81 6.48
N LYS A 41 -17.85 -6.64 5.84
CA LYS A 41 -18.88 -5.61 5.84
C LYS A 41 -19.14 -5.14 4.42
N ILE A 42 -20.41 -5.14 4.00
CA ILE A 42 -20.80 -4.55 2.73
C ILE A 42 -20.64 -3.03 2.83
N LYS A 43 -19.85 -2.45 1.93
CA LYS A 43 -19.71 -0.99 1.81
C LYS A 43 -19.91 -0.55 0.37
N SER A 44 -20.62 0.56 0.22
CA SER A 44 -20.73 1.30 -1.02
C SER A 44 -19.62 2.35 -1.05
N ARG A 45 -18.75 2.27 -2.05
CA ARG A 45 -17.66 3.24 -2.23
C ARG A 45 -17.54 3.64 -3.69
N PHE A 46 -17.03 4.85 -3.88
CA PHE A 46 -16.59 5.33 -5.17
C PHE A 46 -15.32 4.55 -5.56
N ALA A 47 -15.46 3.54 -6.41
CA ALA A 47 -14.37 2.56 -6.65
C ALA A 47 -14.10 2.28 -8.14
N LYS A 48 -14.97 2.75 -9.01
CA LYS A 48 -14.82 2.62 -10.46
C LYS A 48 -15.09 3.95 -11.12
N PHE A 49 -14.63 4.04 -12.36
CA PHE A 49 -14.80 5.22 -13.19
C PHE A 49 -15.49 4.83 -14.49
N ASN A 50 -16.46 5.65 -14.88
CA ASN A 50 -17.09 5.62 -16.19
C ASN A 50 -16.47 6.71 -17.07
N ASN A 51 -16.63 6.62 -18.38
CA ASN A 51 -16.17 7.66 -19.32
C ASN A 51 -14.67 8.00 -19.12
N ILE A 52 -13.85 6.96 -18.91
CA ILE A 52 -12.40 7.10 -18.67
C ILE A 52 -11.67 7.81 -19.83
N PRO A 53 -11.97 7.52 -21.12
CA PRO A 53 -11.35 8.24 -22.24
C PRO A 53 -11.57 9.76 -22.14
N GLU A 54 -12.78 10.19 -21.81
CA GLU A 54 -13.18 11.59 -21.67
C GLU A 54 -12.50 12.23 -20.45
N ALA A 55 -12.51 11.54 -19.30
CA ALA A 55 -11.82 12.00 -18.09
C ALA A 55 -10.31 12.18 -18.34
N ARG A 56 -9.69 11.24 -19.06
CA ARG A 56 -8.29 11.30 -19.46
C ARG A 56 -8.03 12.45 -20.43
N SER A 57 -8.90 12.68 -21.40
CA SER A 57 -8.78 13.80 -22.35
C SER A 57 -8.75 15.13 -21.61
N MET A 58 -9.70 15.35 -20.68
CA MET A 58 -9.74 16.55 -19.85
C MET A 58 -8.50 16.70 -18.96
N PHE A 59 -7.95 15.59 -18.44
CA PHE A 59 -6.73 15.62 -17.61
C PHE A 59 -5.49 15.96 -18.45
N SER A 60 -5.42 15.46 -19.68
CA SER A 60 -4.26 15.64 -20.58
C SER A 60 -4.08 17.08 -21.06
N VAL A 61 -5.09 17.95 -20.90
CA VAL A 61 -4.98 19.38 -21.24
C VAL A 61 -3.93 20.11 -20.41
N PHE A 62 -3.73 19.69 -19.16
CA PHE A 62 -2.79 20.34 -18.23
C PHE A 62 -1.74 19.38 -17.65
N ALA A 63 -1.75 18.10 -18.01
CA ALA A 63 -0.82 17.11 -17.49
C ALA A 63 -0.22 16.27 -18.62
N ASP A 64 1.11 16.23 -18.68
CA ASP A 64 1.87 15.26 -19.48
C ASP A 64 2.27 14.07 -18.59
N VAL A 65 1.94 12.86 -19.03
CA VAL A 65 2.25 11.61 -18.30
C VAL A 65 3.24 10.82 -19.12
N LYS A 66 4.47 10.69 -18.61
CA LYS A 66 5.51 9.81 -19.17
C LYS A 66 5.61 8.53 -18.36
N THR A 67 5.43 7.40 -19.03
CA THR A 67 5.58 6.07 -18.46
C THR A 67 7.04 5.67 -18.39
N ALA A 68 7.29 4.59 -17.65
CA ALA A 68 8.58 3.91 -17.62
C ALA A 68 9.09 3.46 -19.01
N ALA A 69 8.18 3.26 -19.98
CA ALA A 69 8.51 2.90 -21.36
C ALA A 69 8.83 4.13 -22.22
N ASP A 70 8.12 5.25 -22.01
CA ASP A 70 8.37 6.51 -22.76
C ASP A 70 9.74 7.11 -22.47
N LEU A 71 10.27 6.89 -21.26
CA LEU A 71 11.54 7.46 -20.81
C LEU A 71 12.77 6.63 -21.21
N ASP A 72 12.59 5.33 -21.51
CA ASP A 72 13.65 4.36 -21.84
C ASP A 72 14.94 4.47 -21.00
N LEU A 73 14.80 4.75 -19.71
CA LEU A 73 15.94 4.95 -18.83
C LEU A 73 16.57 3.61 -18.43
N PRO A 74 17.91 3.52 -18.36
CA PRO A 74 18.58 2.32 -17.88
C PRO A 74 18.21 2.07 -16.41
N ARG A 75 17.50 0.98 -16.15
CA ARG A 75 17.11 0.54 -14.80
C ARG A 75 17.75 -0.80 -14.46
N PRO A 76 18.18 -1.02 -13.21
CA PRO A 76 18.62 -2.34 -12.79
C PRO A 76 17.44 -3.32 -12.89
N LEU A 77 17.73 -4.52 -13.41
CA LEU A 77 16.74 -5.59 -13.42
C LEU A 77 16.47 -6.08 -11.99
N ILE A 78 15.22 -6.44 -11.72
CA ILE A 78 14.87 -7.17 -10.49
C ILE A 78 15.71 -8.46 -10.46
N ALA A 79 16.21 -8.81 -9.28
CA ALA A 79 16.96 -10.04 -9.11
C ALA A 79 16.09 -11.25 -9.49
N ALA A 80 16.71 -12.27 -10.09
CA ALA A 80 15.99 -13.50 -10.40
C ALA A 80 15.63 -14.24 -9.10
N ASN A 81 14.43 -14.77 -9.07
CA ASN A 81 13.89 -15.61 -8.01
C ASN A 81 14.49 -17.02 -8.09
N SER A 82 14.17 -17.88 -7.13
CA SER A 82 14.55 -19.31 -7.16
C SER A 82 14.16 -20.00 -8.47
N ASP A 83 13.03 -19.59 -9.04
CA ASP A 83 12.46 -20.14 -10.28
C ASP A 83 12.99 -19.42 -11.54
N GLY A 84 13.97 -18.53 -11.39
CA GLY A 84 14.58 -17.78 -12.48
C GLY A 84 13.81 -16.53 -12.93
N GLU A 85 12.56 -16.36 -12.50
CA GLU A 85 11.73 -15.21 -12.84
C GLU A 85 12.22 -13.91 -12.16
N ARG A 86 12.10 -12.78 -12.85
CA ARG A 86 12.45 -11.45 -12.30
C ARG A 86 11.20 -10.69 -11.89
N SER A 87 10.53 -11.19 -10.86
CA SER A 87 9.26 -10.68 -10.35
C SER A 87 9.30 -10.52 -8.82
N SER A 88 8.31 -9.82 -8.25
CA SER A 88 8.17 -9.72 -6.80
C SER A 88 7.90 -11.09 -6.16
N GLN A 89 8.68 -11.47 -5.15
CA GLN A 89 8.46 -12.70 -4.39
C GLN A 89 7.40 -12.50 -3.31
N LEU A 90 6.37 -13.35 -3.29
CA LEU A 90 5.41 -13.42 -2.20
C LEU A 90 5.87 -14.45 -1.17
N ILE A 91 6.20 -14.00 0.04
CA ILE A 91 6.57 -14.87 1.17
C ILE A 91 5.40 -14.93 2.13
N LEU A 92 4.78 -16.10 2.25
CA LEU A 92 3.71 -16.35 3.20
C LEU A 92 4.31 -16.69 4.57
N VAL A 93 3.86 -15.98 5.61
CA VAL A 93 4.30 -16.18 6.98
C VAL A 93 3.06 -16.43 7.82
N SER A 94 3.00 -17.60 8.46
CA SER A 94 1.90 -17.96 9.35
C SER A 94 1.94 -17.12 10.62
N ALA A 95 0.76 -16.75 11.13
CA ALA A 95 0.66 -16.08 12.43
C ALA A 95 0.97 -17.07 13.56
N GLY A 96 1.88 -16.67 14.46
CA GLY A 96 2.11 -17.38 15.73
C GLY A 96 0.96 -17.16 16.71
N GLU A 97 0.98 -17.90 17.82
CA GLU A 97 -0.06 -17.85 18.86
C GLU A 97 -0.24 -16.44 19.44
N GLU A 98 0.84 -15.81 19.87
CA GLU A 98 0.79 -14.45 20.45
C GLU A 98 0.23 -13.41 19.48
N LEU A 99 0.58 -13.51 18.19
CA LEU A 99 0.05 -12.61 17.17
C LEU A 99 -1.45 -12.86 16.97
N SER A 100 -1.87 -14.12 16.95
CA SER A 100 -3.28 -14.50 16.86
C SER A 100 -4.09 -13.92 18.03
N ASP A 101 -3.57 -14.01 19.25
CA ASP A 101 -4.22 -13.48 20.45
C ASP A 101 -4.27 -11.95 20.45
N TYR A 102 -3.19 -11.29 20.02
CA TYR A 102 -3.20 -9.84 19.86
C TYR A 102 -4.22 -9.38 18.80
N MET A 103 -4.35 -10.12 17.69
CA MET A 103 -5.36 -9.83 16.67
C MET A 103 -6.79 -10.01 17.20
N LYS A 104 -7.05 -10.98 18.09
CA LYS A 104 -8.35 -11.10 18.78
C LYS A 104 -8.63 -9.87 19.66
N LEU A 105 -7.64 -9.38 20.40
CA LEU A 105 -7.74 -8.16 21.20
C LEU A 105 -8.08 -6.94 20.33
N LEU A 106 -7.41 -6.77 19.20
CA LEU A 106 -7.73 -5.68 18.25
C LEU A 106 -9.15 -5.82 17.69
N GLY A 107 -9.62 -7.04 17.45
CA GLY A 107 -11.00 -7.32 17.07
C GLY A 107 -12.00 -6.86 18.13
N GLN A 108 -11.71 -7.05 19.41
CA GLN A 108 -12.55 -6.56 20.49
C GLN A 108 -12.55 -5.02 20.57
N ARG A 109 -11.37 -4.39 20.52
CA ARG A 109 -11.24 -2.91 20.48
C ARG A 109 -12.05 -2.30 19.35
N ALA A 110 -12.01 -2.92 18.17
CA ALA A 110 -12.77 -2.46 17.01
C ALA A 110 -14.29 -2.52 17.25
N LYS A 111 -14.78 -3.58 17.90
CA LYS A 111 -16.20 -3.71 18.28
C LYS A 111 -16.60 -2.64 19.30
N ASP A 112 -15.75 -2.37 20.29
CA ASP A 112 -16.03 -1.39 21.33
C ASP A 112 -16.14 0.03 20.75
N VAL A 113 -15.27 0.38 19.79
CA VAL A 113 -15.34 1.64 19.04
C VAL A 113 -16.61 1.68 18.17
N GLU A 114 -16.94 0.61 17.45
CA GLU A 114 -18.14 0.57 16.58
C GLU A 114 -19.44 0.68 17.38
N ASN A 115 -19.49 0.04 18.55
CA ASN A 115 -20.61 0.09 19.49
C ASN A 115 -20.64 1.36 20.35
N ARG A 116 -19.69 2.29 20.15
CA ARG A 116 -19.54 3.53 20.93
C ARG A 116 -19.39 3.31 22.44
N VAL A 117 -18.81 2.18 22.82
CA VAL A 117 -18.40 1.88 24.21
C VAL A 117 -17.18 2.73 24.59
N VAL A 118 -16.32 3.04 23.62
CA VAL A 118 -15.14 3.89 23.79
C VAL A 118 -15.26 5.14 22.92
N ARG A 119 -14.80 6.29 23.43
CA ARG A 119 -14.83 7.55 22.69
C ARG A 119 -13.73 7.58 21.60
N PRO A 120 -14.00 8.15 20.41
CA PRO A 120 -13.03 8.16 19.30
C PRO A 120 -11.66 8.83 19.57
N ASP A 121 -11.60 9.75 20.54
CA ASP A 121 -10.37 10.39 20.99
C ASP A 121 -9.51 9.45 21.87
N GLU A 122 -10.16 8.55 22.60
CA GLU A 122 -9.51 7.51 23.42
C GLU A 122 -9.01 6.36 22.55
N ASP A 123 -9.88 5.76 21.73
CA ASP A 123 -9.51 4.75 20.73
C ASP A 123 -10.33 4.87 19.45
N ASN A 124 -9.73 4.51 18.31
CA ASN A 124 -10.41 4.58 17.02
C ASN A 124 -9.81 3.60 15.99
N MET A 125 -10.53 3.42 14.88
CA MET A 125 -10.13 2.49 13.82
C MET A 125 -8.76 2.79 13.20
N LEU A 126 -8.28 4.05 13.24
CA LEU A 126 -6.96 4.43 12.74
C LEU A 126 -5.85 3.96 13.70
N LYS A 127 -6.03 4.15 15.02
CA LYS A 127 -5.12 3.63 16.05
C LYS A 127 -5.05 2.11 15.98
N ILE A 128 -6.21 1.44 15.98
CA ILE A 128 -6.32 -0.02 15.90
C ILE A 128 -5.66 -0.57 14.62
N GLY A 129 -5.91 0.06 13.46
CA GLY A 129 -5.28 -0.35 12.20
C GLY A 129 -3.76 -0.07 12.16
N GLY A 130 -3.29 0.96 12.88
CA GLY A 130 -1.87 1.21 13.12
C GLY A 130 -1.23 0.08 13.94
N ASP A 131 -1.85 -0.27 15.05
CA ASP A 131 -1.40 -1.35 15.94
C ASP A 131 -1.41 -2.71 15.22
N GLY A 132 -2.46 -3.01 14.45
CA GLY A 132 -2.50 -4.24 13.64
C GLY A 132 -1.35 -4.34 12.63
N ARG A 133 -0.99 -3.23 11.96
CA ARG A 133 0.17 -3.21 11.04
C ARG A 133 1.50 -3.39 11.76
N LYS A 134 1.67 -2.80 12.96
CA LYS A 134 2.86 -2.98 13.80
C LYS A 134 2.98 -4.43 14.23
N ALA A 135 1.95 -4.99 14.85
CA ALA A 135 1.93 -6.37 15.32
C ALA A 135 2.15 -7.38 14.19
N ALA A 136 1.52 -7.16 13.03
CA ALA A 136 1.70 -8.01 11.86
C ALA A 136 3.11 -7.96 11.26
N LEU A 137 3.93 -6.94 11.59
CA LEU A 137 5.34 -6.87 11.25
C LEU A 137 6.19 -7.56 12.34
N ASP A 138 6.03 -7.10 13.58
CA ASP A 138 6.69 -7.63 14.79
C ASP A 138 5.96 -7.13 16.05
N LEU A 139 5.62 -8.02 16.98
CA LEU A 139 4.91 -7.66 18.23
C LEU A 139 5.70 -6.73 19.14
N ARG A 140 7.04 -6.69 19.02
CA ARG A 140 7.89 -5.74 19.77
C ARG A 140 7.59 -4.28 19.45
N LEU A 141 6.98 -4.01 18.29
CA LEU A 141 6.53 -2.67 17.90
C LEU A 141 5.28 -2.20 18.65
N ILE A 142 4.60 -3.11 19.35
CA ILE A 142 3.51 -2.79 20.27
C ILE A 142 4.09 -2.49 21.66
N THR A 143 4.89 -3.41 22.18
CA THR A 143 5.59 -3.27 23.45
C THR A 143 6.78 -4.23 23.49
N GLU A 144 7.86 -3.82 24.17
CA GLU A 144 9.08 -4.62 24.30
C GLU A 144 8.86 -5.93 25.09
N ALA A 145 7.74 -6.06 25.81
CA ALA A 145 7.41 -7.23 26.62
C ALA A 145 7.19 -8.52 25.81
N TYR A 146 6.78 -8.43 24.53
CA TYR A 146 6.51 -9.61 23.69
C TYR A 146 7.77 -10.40 23.28
N GLY A 147 8.97 -9.86 23.50
CA GLY A 147 10.22 -10.52 23.10
C GLY A 147 10.31 -10.78 21.59
N HIS A 148 11.37 -11.46 21.16
CA HIS A 148 11.52 -11.83 19.74
C HIS A 148 10.70 -13.08 19.43
N GLN A 149 9.82 -12.97 18.42
CA GLN A 149 8.99 -14.07 17.94
C GLN A 149 9.66 -14.77 16.75
N PRO A 150 10.14 -16.02 16.91
CA PRO A 150 10.82 -16.74 15.84
C PRO A 150 9.92 -16.96 14.63
N GLY A 151 10.44 -16.72 13.44
CA GLY A 151 9.69 -16.94 12.19
C GLY A 151 8.71 -15.82 11.86
N CYS A 152 8.82 -14.67 12.53
CA CYS A 152 8.06 -13.46 12.18
C CYS A 152 8.42 -12.95 10.77
N LYS A 153 7.67 -11.96 10.26
CA LYS A 153 7.93 -11.40 8.92
C LYS A 153 9.34 -10.83 8.76
N LEU A 154 9.91 -10.26 9.83
CA LEU A 154 11.29 -9.76 9.80
C LEU A 154 12.30 -10.89 9.61
N ASP A 155 12.10 -12.04 10.24
CA ASP A 155 12.98 -13.20 10.05
C ASP A 155 12.85 -13.77 8.63
N ALA A 156 11.62 -13.83 8.12
CA ALA A 156 11.35 -14.29 6.76
C ALA A 156 12.04 -13.40 5.71
N VAL A 157 11.94 -12.07 5.86
CA VAL A 157 12.59 -11.11 4.97
C VAL A 157 14.11 -11.15 5.13
N THR A 158 14.64 -11.15 6.35
CA THR A 158 16.09 -11.20 6.55
C THR A 158 16.71 -12.50 6.02
N SER A 159 15.98 -13.62 6.11
CA SER A 159 16.40 -14.91 5.54
C SER A 159 16.40 -14.88 4.01
N SER A 160 15.41 -14.27 3.37
CA SER A 160 15.36 -14.15 1.90
C SER A 160 16.41 -13.19 1.35
N LEU A 161 16.69 -12.09 2.06
CA LEU A 161 17.72 -11.11 1.68
C LEU A 161 19.15 -11.67 1.79
N ARG A 162 19.39 -12.66 2.65
CA ARG A 162 20.72 -13.30 2.82
C ARG A 162 21.15 -14.16 1.62
N GLY A 163 20.30 -14.31 0.61
CA GLY A 163 20.60 -14.96 -0.66
C GLY A 163 21.71 -14.27 -1.49
N PRO A 164 22.21 -14.92 -2.56
CA PRO A 164 23.37 -14.46 -3.35
C PRO A 164 23.21 -13.06 -3.98
N SER A 165 21.98 -12.60 -4.16
CA SER A 165 21.61 -11.36 -4.86
C SER A 165 22.22 -10.09 -4.24
N ILE A 166 22.14 -9.90 -2.92
CA ILE A 166 22.64 -8.66 -2.28
C ILE A 166 24.17 -8.66 -2.18
N ARG A 167 24.79 -9.83 -1.95
CA ARG A 167 26.26 -9.95 -1.91
C ARG A 167 26.89 -9.63 -3.26
N SER A 168 26.22 -9.98 -4.36
CA SER A 168 26.68 -9.65 -5.71
C SER A 168 26.42 -8.17 -6.06
N CYS A 169 25.27 -7.60 -5.68
CA CYS A 169 24.94 -6.20 -5.93
C CYS A 169 25.89 -5.23 -5.19
N GLY A 170 26.18 -5.48 -3.90
CA GLY A 170 27.12 -4.67 -3.12
C GLY A 170 28.59 -4.77 -3.58
N ARG A 171 29.00 -5.90 -4.16
CA ARG A 171 30.32 -6.05 -4.80
C ARG A 171 30.38 -5.35 -6.16
N ARG A 172 29.31 -5.45 -6.95
CA ARG A 172 29.23 -4.85 -8.29
C ARG A 172 29.15 -3.32 -8.25
N TRP A 173 28.44 -2.77 -7.26
CA TRP A 173 28.40 -1.32 -7.02
C TRP A 173 29.77 -0.78 -6.57
N ARG A 174 30.43 -1.44 -5.61
CA ARG A 174 31.80 -1.09 -5.20
C ARG A 174 32.81 -1.20 -6.34
N ALA A 175 32.71 -2.23 -7.19
CA ALA A 175 33.59 -2.38 -8.35
C ALA A 175 33.42 -1.26 -9.38
N LYS A 176 32.18 -0.81 -9.64
CA LYS A 176 31.90 0.31 -10.57
C LYS A 176 32.40 1.67 -10.09
N HIS A 177 32.47 1.89 -8.77
CA HIS A 177 32.91 3.16 -8.18
C HIS A 177 34.37 3.16 -7.69
N ALA A 178 35.02 1.99 -7.61
CA ALA A 178 36.46 1.93 -7.36
C ALA A 178 37.28 2.38 -8.59
N SER A 179 36.79 2.14 -9.81
CA SER A 179 37.46 2.52 -11.06
C SER A 179 37.40 4.02 -11.39
N SER A 180 36.55 4.80 -10.72
CA SER A 180 36.43 6.26 -10.94
C SER A 180 37.32 7.10 -10.02
N SER A 181 38.18 6.47 -9.21
CA SER A 181 39.09 7.16 -8.26
C SER A 181 40.57 7.03 -8.64
N ARG A 182 40.87 6.48 -9.82
CA ARG A 182 42.21 6.41 -10.41
C ARG A 182 42.20 7.10 -11.78
N SER A 183 42.07 8.43 -11.76
CA SER A 183 42.40 9.32 -12.87
C SER A 183 42.87 10.63 -12.29
#